data_AF-A0A0S3U240-F1
#
_entry.id   AF-A0A0S3U240-F1
#
_cell.length_a   1.000
_cell.length_b   1.000
_cell.length_c   1.000
_cell.angle_alpha   90.00
_cell.angle_beta   90.00
_cell.angle_gamma   90.00
#
_symmetry.space_group_name_H-M   'P 1'
#
loop_
_entity.id
_entity.type
_entity.pdbx_description
1 polymer ?
#
loop_
_entity_poly.entity_id
_entity_poly.type
_entity_poly.pdbx_seq_one_letter_code
_entity_poly.pdbx_strand_id
1 'polypeptide(L)' 'MANTIKLLDVVALTVDLPEYNLLRGQVGTVVDILANGAAFEVEFSDRSGRTYESIGIRPENLMQLHFEPISREPEMAKV' A
#
# COMPACT_ATOMS: atom_id res chain seq x y z
N MET A 1 -13.53 -1.77 -10.78
CA MET A 1 -13.70 -2.38 -9.45
C MET A 1 -13.03 -1.45 -8.46
N ALA A 2 -13.68 -1.07 -7.35
CA ALA A 2 -13.01 -0.30 -6.31
C ALA A 2 -11.90 -1.18 -5.74
N ASN A 3 -10.65 -0.74 -5.88
CA ASN A 3 -9.51 -1.52 -5.45
C ASN A 3 -9.32 -1.30 -3.95
N THR A 4 -9.86 -2.22 -3.14
CA THR A 4 -9.79 -2.15 -1.67
C THR A 4 -8.44 -2.72 -1.23
N ILE A 5 -7.69 -1.94 -0.45
CA ILE A 5 -6.46 -2.37 0.23
C ILE A 5 -6.76 -3.56 1.16
N LYS A 6 -5.90 -4.57 1.14
CA LYS A 6 -6.00 -5.80 1.93
C LYS A 6 -4.72 -6.06 2.72
N LEU A 7 -4.80 -7.02 3.63
CA LEU A 7 -3.63 -7.54 4.32
C LEU A 7 -2.57 -8.02 3.31
N LEU A 8 -1.30 -7.72 3.60
CA LEU A 8 -0.12 -8.01 2.77
C LEU A 8 -0.03 -7.21 1.47
N ASP A 9 -0.94 -6.29 1.18
CA ASP A 9 -0.74 -5.37 0.07
C ASP A 9 0.45 -4.46 0.33
N VAL A 10 1.27 -4.27 -0.71
CA VAL A 10 2.33 -3.28 -0.71
C VAL A 10 1.74 -1.93 -1.09
N VAL A 11 2.04 -0.92 -0.28
CA VAL A 11 1.50 0.43 -0.41
C VAL A 11 2.64 1.46 -0.40
N ALA A 12 2.36 2.66 -0.90
CA ALA A 12 3.21 3.83 -0.73
C ALA A 12 2.46 4.94 -0.01
N LEU A 13 3.18 5.72 0.79
CA LEU A 13 2.64 6.96 1.36
C LEU A 13 2.40 8.02 0.29
N THR A 14 1.27 8.72 0.40
CA THR A 14 0.95 9.86 -0.47
C THR A 14 1.22 11.22 0.18
N VAL A 15 1.57 11.22 1.47
CA VAL A 15 1.88 12.39 2.31
C VAL A 15 3.20 12.18 3.05
N ASP A 16 3.81 13.28 3.50
CA ASP A 16 4.94 13.23 4.44
C ASP A 16 4.43 13.02 5.86
N LEU A 17 5.12 12.19 6.65
CA LEU A 17 4.86 11.95 8.06
C LEU A 17 6.18 12.10 8.85
N PRO A 18 6.69 13.34 9.00
CA PRO A 18 8.01 13.59 9.57
C PRO A 18 8.13 13.14 11.04
N GLU A 19 7.02 13.07 11.79
CA GLU A 19 7.02 12.53 13.16
C GLU A 19 7.47 11.06 13.26
N TYR A 20 7.35 10.30 12.16
CA TYR A 20 7.77 8.89 12.06
C TYR A 20 9.00 8.72 11.16
N ASN A 21 9.66 9.82 10.76
CA ASN A 21 10.75 9.81 9.78
C ASN A 21 10.35 9.19 8.42
N LEU A 22 9.07 9.30 8.05
CA LEU A 22 8.55 8.79 6.78
C LEU A 22 8.25 9.94 5.82
N LEU A 23 8.55 9.73 4.55
CA LEU A 23 8.27 10.69 3.48
C LEU A 23 7.22 10.14 2.52
N ARG A 24 6.58 11.05 1.79
CA ARG A 24 5.77 10.67 0.63
C ARG A 24 6.58 9.78 -0.30
N GLY A 25 5.96 8.69 -0.75
CA GLY A 25 6.58 7.67 -1.59
C GLY A 25 7.28 6.55 -0.82
N GLN A 26 7.35 6.63 0.51
CA GLN A 26 7.90 5.53 1.31
C GLN A 26 7.04 4.27 1.15
N VAL A 27 7.70 3.16 0.86
CA VAL A 27 7.05 1.85 0.61
C VAL A 27 6.89 1.09 1.92
N GLY A 28 5.70 0.55 2.15
CA GLY A 28 5.37 -0.28 3.30
C GLY A 28 4.41 -1.41 2.93
N THR A 29 4.16 -2.29 3.89
CA THR A 29 3.28 -3.46 3.74
C THR A 29 2.16 -3.38 4.78
N VAL A 30 0.92 -3.64 4.37
CA VAL A 30 -0.20 -3.73 5.30
C VAL A 30 -0.10 -5.00 6.14
N VAL A 31 0.00 -4.85 7.46
CA VAL A 31 0.15 -5.96 8.43
C VAL A 31 -1.05 -6.13 9.35
N ASP A 32 -1.97 -5.16 9.41
CA ASP A 32 -3.28 -5.32 10.06
C ASP A 32 -4.35 -4.38 9.46
N ILE A 33 -5.63 -4.75 9.64
CA ILE A 33 -6.80 -3.95 9.25
C ILE A 33 -7.45 -3.41 10.52
N LEU A 34 -7.35 -2.11 10.72
CA LEU A 34 -7.82 -1.44 11.92
C LEU A 34 -9.21 -0.84 11.71
N ALA A 35 -10.02 -0.86 12.78
CA ALA A 35 -11.33 -0.20 12.82
C ALA A 35 -12.20 -0.48 11.58
N ASN A 36 -12.29 -1.76 11.19
CA ASN A 36 -13.06 -2.22 10.03
C ASN A 36 -12.67 -1.55 8.70
N GLY A 37 -11.38 -1.24 8.51
CA GLY A 37 -10.85 -0.63 7.28
C GLY A 37 -10.85 0.90 7.28
N ALA A 38 -11.15 1.53 8.42
CA ALA A 38 -10.95 2.98 8.58
C ALA A 38 -9.46 3.36 8.68
N ALA A 39 -8.60 2.41 9.04
CA ALA A 39 -7.15 2.55 9.00
C ALA A 39 -6.48 1.18 8.76
N PHE A 40 -5.21 1.20 8.38
CA PHE A 40 -4.39 0.03 8.15
C PHE A 40 -3.10 0.19 8.93
N GLU A 41 -2.68 -0.85 9.64
CA GLU A 41 -1.33 -0.86 10.18
C GLU A 41 -0.35 -1.18 9.05
N VAL A 42 0.59 -0.28 8.81
CA VAL A 42 1.58 -0.39 7.74
C VAL A 42 2.95 -0.52 8.35
N GLU A 43 3.62 -1.63 8.04
CA GLU A 43 5.00 -1.89 8.40
C GLU A 43 5.95 -1.31 7.34
N PHE A 44 6.97 -0.58 7.79
CA PHE A 44 8.04 -0.06 6.98
C PHE A 44 9.36 -0.74 7.37
N SER A 45 9.98 -1.37 6.38
CA SER A 45 11.19 -2.18 6.57
C SER A 45 12.33 -1.68 5.69
N ASP A 46 13.56 -1.80 6.21
CA ASP A 46 14.77 -1.46 5.46
C ASP A 46 15.07 -2.51 4.37
N ARG A 47 16.17 -2.31 3.63
CA ARG A 47 16.59 -3.24 2.57
C ARG A 47 17.01 -4.62 3.09
N SER A 48 17.24 -4.77 4.38
CA SER A 48 17.53 -6.05 5.04
C SER A 48 16.27 -6.71 5.60
N GLY A 49 15.09 -6.12 5.38
CA GLY A 49 13.81 -6.62 5.89
C GLY A 49 13.61 -6.36 7.38
N ARG A 50 14.37 -5.43 7.98
CA ARG A 50 14.17 -5.05 9.37
C ARG A 50 13.15 -3.93 9.45
N THR A 51 12.08 -4.18 10.19
CA THR A 51 11.09 -3.16 10.54
C THR A 51 11.75 -2.04 11.30
N TYR A 52 11.54 -0.80 10.84
CA TYR A 52 11.95 0.39 11.57
C TYR A 52 10.76 1.24 12.01
N GLU A 53 9.60 1.11 11.37
CA GLU A 53 8.35 1.73 11.80
C GLU A 53 7.14 0.83 11.52
N SER A 54 6.12 0.90 12.37
CA SER A 54 4.80 0.29 12.15
C SER A 54 3.73 1.20 12.74
N ILE A 55 2.88 1.78 11.90
CA ILE A 55 1.92 2.80 12.31
C ILE A 55 0.57 2.62 11.61
N GLY A 56 -0.50 3.05 12.28
CA GLY A 56 -1.85 3.08 11.73
C GLY A 56 -2.05 4.26 10.78
N ILE A 57 -2.35 3.99 9.52
CA ILE A 57 -2.48 4.99 8.45
C ILE A 57 -3.87 4.89 7.81
N ARG A 58 -4.49 6.04 7.58
CA ARG A 58 -5.79 6.11 6.91
C ARG A 58 -5.66 5.83 5.40
N PRO A 59 -6.67 5.22 4.77
CA PRO A 59 -6.62 4.87 3.34
C PRO A 59 -6.32 6.04 2.42
N GLU A 60 -6.78 7.26 2.72
CA GLU A 60 -6.53 8.45 1.90
C GLU A 60 -5.05 8.82 1.78
N ASN A 61 -4.23 8.36 2.73
CA ASN A 61 -2.79 8.60 2.78
C ASN A 61 -1.96 7.46 2.14
N LEU A 62 -2.64 6.45 1.58
CA LEU A 62 -2.02 5.26 1.00
C LEU A 62 -2.37 5.11 -0.48
N MET A 63 -1.41 4.59 -1.24
CA MET A 63 -1.59 4.16 -2.61
C MET A 63 -1.12 2.70 -2.74
N GLN A 64 -2.01 1.78 -3.07
CA GLN A 64 -1.62 0.40 -3.38
C GLN A 64 -0.69 0.38 -4.60
N LEU A 65 0.41 -0.36 -4.48
CA LEU A 65 1.36 -0.54 -5.56
C LEU A 65 1.03 -1.79 -6.37
N HIS A 66 1.06 -1.64 -7.69
CA HIS A 66 0.93 -2.73 -8.64
C HIS A 66 2.27 -2.90 -9.35
N PHE A 67 2.82 -4.11 -9.29
CA PHE A 67 4.10 -4.43 -9.92
C PHE A 67 3.95 -5.00 -11.33
N GLU A 68 2.74 -5.42 -11.68
CA GLU A 68 2.40 -5.97 -12.98
C GLU A 68 1.37 -5.08 -13.69
N PRO A 69 1.41 -4.98 -15.02
CA PRO A 69 0.40 -4.27 -15.79
C PRO A 69 -0.95 -5.00 -15.69
N ILE A 70 -2.04 -4.24 -15.73
CA ILE A 70 -3.36 -4.83 -15.92
C ILE A 70 -3.37 -5.47 -17.31
N SER A 71 -3.52 -6.79 -17.38
CA SER A 71 -3.67 -7.51 -18.64
C SER A 71 -4.84 -6.91 -19.40
N ARG A 72 -4.57 -6.33 -20.57
CA ARG A 72 -5.61 -6.06 -21.55
C ARG A 72 -6.04 -7.43 -22.06
N GLU A 73 -7.25 -7.88 -21.74
CA GLU A 73 -7.84 -8.99 -22.49
C GLU A 73 -7.76 -8.60 -23.98
N PRO A 74 -7.18 -9.46 -24.85
CA PRO A 74 -7.30 -9.21 -26.27
C PRO A 74 -8.79 -9.26 -26.58
N GLU A 75 -9.35 -8.12 -26.99
CA GLU A 75 -10.64 -8.09 -27.66
C GLU A 75 -10.53 -9.11 -28.79
N MET A 76 -11.20 -10.26 -28.62
CA MET A 76 -11.15 -11.35 -29.58
C MET A 76 -11.53 -10.75 -30.91
N ALA A 77 -10.54 -10.67 -31.83
CA ALA A 77 -10.78 -10.29 -33.20
C ALA A 77 -11.82 -11.28 -33.72
N LYS A 78 -13.06 -10.81 -33.79
CA LYS A 78 -14.12 -11.48 -34.53
C LYS A 78 -13.71 -11.37 -35.99
N VAL A 79 -13.06 -12.41 -36.50
CA VAL A 79 -12.90 -12.69 -37.92
C VAL A 79 -13.73 -13.91 -38.27
#